data_AF-A0A1I5HGY6-F1
#
_entry.id   AF-A0A1I5HGY6-F1
#
_cell.length_a   1.000
_cell.length_b   1.000
_cell.length_c   1.000
_cell.angle_alpha   90.00
_cell.angle_beta   90.00
_cell.angle_gamma   90.00
#
_symmetry.space_group_name_H-M   'P 1'
#
loop_
_entity.id
_entity.type
_entity.pdbx_description
1 polymer ?
#
loop_
_entity_poly.entity_id
_entity_poly.type
_entity_poly.pdbx_seq_one_letter_code
_entity_poly.pdbx_strand_id
1 'polypeptide(L)'
;MGTSQSKPSTPGGSPLVAPWADQDPPAPDQPQPALAVPDVLPAAPLSGMRRALREYMGTGDPAAGRRALGRYARAMGGPRASARHARAARTGGAALSALASVARANGAAVVVAGFDLGTLAGRPLEEAITAIVDQFCPPGILDEDVVRSAMAEALFEALGDQPVFDLNAVTDHVVVVATVCFVAELVFAAVASEQGKSAENVPPAVAVQRENALRDLVRAAADEIATPIIQRTGGALAPAGLDGIVAEITSAVYGEMTRW
;
A
#
# COMPACT_ATOMS: atom_id res chain seq x y z
N MET A 1 2.47 82.96 6.60
CA MET A 1 2.43 83.89 7.75
C MET A 1 1.79 83.14 8.90
N GLY A 2 2.53 82.91 10.00
CA GLY A 2 2.13 82.07 11.14
C GLY A 2 1.04 82.70 12.01
N THR A 3 0.69 82.23 13.20
CA THR A 3 1.28 81.28 14.16
C THR A 3 0.17 80.92 15.14
N SER A 4 0.14 79.72 15.72
CA SER A 4 -0.47 79.55 17.04
C SER A 4 0.27 78.48 17.83
N GLN A 5 0.82 78.95 18.94
CA GLN A 5 1.63 78.24 19.91
C GLN A 5 0.83 77.22 20.73
N SER A 6 1.57 76.22 21.15
CA SER A 6 1.29 75.20 22.16
C SER A 6 1.20 75.74 23.60
N LYS A 7 0.44 75.04 24.45
CA LYS A 7 0.40 75.16 25.92
C LYS A 7 0.40 73.76 26.57
N PRO A 8 0.77 73.62 27.85
CA PRO A 8 1.84 72.71 28.30
C PRO A 8 1.36 71.33 28.78
N SER A 9 2.28 70.39 28.78
CA SER A 9 2.14 69.03 29.32
C SER A 9 2.03 69.01 30.85
N THR A 10 1.13 68.15 31.36
CA THR A 10 1.01 67.78 32.78
C THR A 10 1.65 66.39 32.99
N PRO A 11 2.29 66.11 34.14
CA PRO A 11 3.24 65.01 34.29
C PRO A 11 2.58 63.63 34.35
N GLY A 12 3.30 62.64 33.79
CA GLY A 12 2.93 61.24 33.79
C GLY A 12 2.95 60.60 35.18
N GLY A 13 1.99 59.70 35.40
CA GLY A 13 1.91 58.97 36.66
C GLY A 13 0.82 57.92 36.72
N SER A 14 0.34 57.40 35.59
CA SER A 14 -0.54 56.21 35.59
C SER A 14 -0.39 55.47 34.26
N PRO A 15 0.14 54.24 34.25
CA PRO A 15 0.14 53.43 33.03
C PRO A 15 -1.32 53.14 32.67
N LEU A 16 -1.75 53.57 31.47
CA LEU A 16 -3.07 53.30 30.90
C LEU A 16 -3.23 51.86 30.40
N VAL A 17 -2.34 50.97 30.84
CA VAL A 17 -2.23 49.60 30.40
C VAL A 17 -2.00 48.72 31.63
N ALA A 18 -2.87 47.74 31.82
CA ALA A 18 -2.76 46.78 32.92
C ALA A 18 -1.55 45.85 32.68
N PRO A 19 -0.88 45.35 33.74
CA PRO A 19 0.40 44.64 33.65
C PRO A 19 0.34 43.27 32.96
N TRP A 20 -0.83 42.86 32.47
CA TRP A 20 -1.02 41.66 31.65
C TRP A 20 -0.97 41.94 30.14
N ALA A 21 -1.01 43.20 29.72
CA ALA A 21 -0.99 43.59 28.31
C ALA A 21 0.43 43.79 27.73
N ASP A 22 1.47 43.63 28.55
CA ASP A 22 2.88 43.55 28.12
C ASP A 22 3.39 42.10 28.05
N GLN A 23 2.50 41.10 28.00
CA GLN A 23 2.91 39.74 27.67
C GLN A 23 3.03 39.62 26.16
N ASP A 24 4.28 39.57 25.66
CA ASP A 24 4.55 39.13 24.31
C ASP A 24 3.84 37.79 24.04
N PRO A 25 3.19 37.61 22.87
CA PRO A 25 2.56 36.36 22.53
C PRO A 25 3.60 35.22 22.60
N PRO A 26 3.21 34.01 23.02
CA PRO A 26 4.13 32.87 23.02
C PRO A 26 4.73 32.73 21.62
N ALA A 27 6.05 32.63 21.56
CA ALA A 27 6.77 32.47 20.31
C ALA A 27 6.14 31.32 19.50
N PRO A 28 5.94 31.48 18.18
CA PRO A 28 5.41 30.40 17.36
C PRO A 28 6.28 29.16 17.56
N ASP A 29 5.64 28.02 17.76
CA ASP A 29 6.30 26.72 17.89
C ASP A 29 7.41 26.62 16.85
N GLN A 30 8.66 26.51 17.33
CA GLN A 30 9.77 26.28 16.44
C GLN A 30 9.44 25.01 15.65
N PRO A 31 9.46 25.04 14.31
CA PRO A 31 9.22 23.85 13.53
C PRO A 31 10.22 22.79 13.99
N GLN A 32 9.69 21.70 14.55
CA GLN A 32 10.47 20.51 14.84
C GLN A 32 11.30 20.20 13.59
N PRO A 33 12.62 19.94 13.71
CA PRO A 33 13.41 19.60 12.55
C PRO A 33 12.75 18.40 11.89
N ALA A 34 12.12 18.61 10.74
CA ALA A 34 11.73 17.51 9.87
C ALA A 34 13.02 16.73 9.65
N LEU A 35 13.05 15.46 10.07
CA LEU A 35 14.14 14.56 9.76
C LEU A 35 14.42 14.74 8.27
N ALA A 36 15.56 15.34 7.95
CA ALA A 36 15.95 15.62 6.58
C ALA A 36 16.08 14.27 5.87
N VAL A 37 15.02 13.87 5.18
CA VAL A 37 15.11 12.80 4.20
C VAL A 37 15.99 13.41 3.10
N PRO A 38 17.18 12.86 2.82
CA PRO A 38 17.98 13.37 1.72
C PRO A 38 17.11 13.32 0.46
N ASP A 39 16.90 14.49 -0.14
CA ASP A 39 16.07 14.72 -1.34
C ASP A 39 16.65 14.00 -2.58
N VAL A 40 17.88 13.50 -2.45
CA VAL A 40 18.61 12.78 -3.48
C VAL A 40 18.76 11.32 -3.04
N LEU A 41 17.96 10.45 -3.66
CA LEU A 41 18.21 9.00 -3.63
C LEU A 41 19.64 8.76 -4.17
N PRO A 42 20.44 7.87 -3.56
CA PRO A 42 21.78 7.56 -4.04
C PRO A 42 21.74 7.13 -5.52
N ALA A 43 22.81 7.41 -6.29
CA ALA A 43 22.86 7.22 -7.74
C ALA A 43 22.47 5.82 -8.26
N ALA A 44 22.50 4.80 -7.39
CA ALA A 44 21.92 3.48 -7.66
C ALA A 44 21.28 2.92 -6.38
N PRO A 45 20.04 3.31 -6.02
CA PRO A 45 19.45 2.99 -4.72
C PRO A 45 19.20 1.48 -4.55
N LEU A 46 19.17 0.76 -5.67
CA LEU A 46 18.88 -0.66 -5.74
C LEU A 46 20.12 -1.55 -5.95
N SER A 47 21.32 -0.98 -6.04
CA SER A 47 22.56 -1.75 -6.23
C SER A 47 22.81 -2.77 -5.11
N GLY A 48 22.63 -2.34 -3.86
CA GLY A 48 22.76 -3.20 -2.69
C GLY A 48 21.70 -4.29 -2.63
N MET A 49 20.46 -3.97 -3.02
CA MET A 49 19.37 -4.96 -3.13
C MET A 49 19.72 -6.01 -4.19
N ARG A 50 20.10 -5.60 -5.41
CA ARG A 50 20.44 -6.53 -6.49
C ARG A 50 21.62 -7.44 -6.15
N ARG A 51 22.60 -6.95 -5.38
CA ARG A 51 23.70 -7.78 -4.87
C ARG A 51 23.21 -8.86 -3.91
N ALA A 52 22.39 -8.49 -2.93
CA ALA A 52 21.82 -9.45 -1.97
C ALA A 52 20.88 -10.46 -2.66
N LEU A 53 20.11 -10.01 -3.65
CA LEU A 53 19.25 -10.88 -4.43
C LEU A 53 20.06 -11.85 -5.28
N ARG A 54 21.15 -11.43 -5.91
CA ARG A 54 22.06 -12.34 -6.64
C ARG A 54 22.69 -13.38 -5.71
N GLU A 55 23.08 -12.99 -4.50
CA GLU A 55 23.59 -13.90 -3.48
C GLU A 55 22.53 -14.95 -3.13
N TYR A 56 21.31 -14.52 -2.80
CA TYR A 56 20.17 -15.41 -2.55
C TYR A 56 19.88 -16.33 -3.73
N MET A 57 19.82 -15.78 -4.94
CA MET A 57 19.55 -16.54 -6.15
C MET A 57 20.65 -17.55 -6.44
N GLY A 58 21.89 -17.35 -6.00
CA GLY A 58 22.97 -18.32 -6.12
C GLY A 58 22.98 -19.39 -5.03
N THR A 59 22.83 -18.97 -3.76
CA THR A 59 23.04 -19.83 -2.59
C THR A 59 21.75 -20.45 -2.05
N GLY A 60 20.61 -19.79 -2.21
CA GLY A 60 19.35 -20.11 -1.54
C GLY A 60 19.30 -19.70 -0.07
N ASP A 61 20.26 -18.92 0.44
CA ASP A 61 20.31 -18.47 1.83
C ASP A 61 19.11 -17.57 2.18
N PRO A 62 18.15 -18.01 3.02
CA PRO A 62 16.97 -17.20 3.37
C PRO A 62 17.34 -15.85 3.99
N ALA A 63 18.48 -15.75 4.68
CA ALA A 63 18.94 -14.48 5.23
C ALA A 63 19.36 -13.49 4.13
N ALA A 64 19.95 -13.96 3.03
CA ALA A 64 20.23 -13.13 1.86
C ALA A 64 18.94 -12.63 1.19
N GLY A 65 17.90 -13.49 1.12
CA GLY A 65 16.58 -13.13 0.62
C GLY A 65 15.92 -12.03 1.45
N ARG A 66 15.87 -12.21 2.78
CA ARG A 66 15.40 -11.19 3.73
C ARG A 66 16.17 -9.87 3.59
N ARG A 67 17.51 -9.93 3.52
CA ARG A 67 18.36 -8.75 3.30
C ARG A 67 18.04 -8.03 1.98
N ALA A 68 17.75 -8.76 0.91
CA ALA A 68 17.39 -8.18 -0.39
C ALA A 68 16.08 -7.38 -0.29
N LEU A 69 15.06 -7.99 0.30
CA LEU A 69 13.75 -7.36 0.54
C LEU A 69 13.86 -6.14 1.47
N GLY A 70 14.65 -6.21 2.55
CA GLY A 70 14.84 -5.06 3.42
C GLY A 70 15.63 -3.92 2.80
N ARG A 71 16.62 -4.22 1.96
CA ARG A 71 17.31 -3.20 1.15
C ARG A 71 16.38 -2.55 0.13
N TYR A 72 15.52 -3.35 -0.52
CA TYR A 72 14.48 -2.82 -1.41
C TYR A 72 13.56 -1.85 -0.66
N ALA A 73 12.99 -2.28 0.47
CA ALA A 73 12.07 -1.46 1.24
C ALA A 73 12.70 -0.13 1.68
N ARG A 74 13.95 -0.16 2.19
CA ARG A 74 14.69 1.06 2.56
C ARG A 74 14.95 1.98 1.36
N ALA A 75 15.34 1.42 0.21
CA ALA A 75 15.56 2.19 -1.01
C ALA A 75 14.27 2.86 -1.53
N MET A 76 13.11 2.23 -1.29
CA MET A 76 11.80 2.76 -1.68
C MET A 76 11.22 3.77 -0.67
N GLY A 77 11.90 4.02 0.45
CA GLY A 77 11.47 4.97 1.48
C GLY A 77 10.71 4.34 2.66
N GLY A 78 10.78 3.02 2.83
CA GLY A 78 10.14 2.29 3.91
C GLY A 78 8.62 2.45 3.86
N PRO A 79 7.94 2.77 4.98
CA PRO A 79 6.48 2.94 5.00
C PRO A 79 5.94 3.95 3.97
N ARG A 80 6.75 4.97 3.60
CA ARG A 80 6.36 5.97 2.59
C ARG A 80 6.31 5.41 1.17
N ALA A 81 6.83 4.20 0.94
CA ALA A 81 6.76 3.51 -0.34
C ALA A 81 5.32 3.24 -0.79
N SER A 82 4.36 3.14 0.14
CA SER A 82 2.93 2.98 -0.16
C SER A 82 2.38 4.08 -1.07
N ALA A 83 2.93 5.29 -1.02
CA ALA A 83 2.52 6.39 -1.91
C ALA A 83 2.80 6.08 -3.39
N ARG A 84 3.84 5.29 -3.69
CA ARG A 84 4.13 4.82 -5.06
C ARG A 84 3.08 3.83 -5.55
N HIS A 85 2.50 3.08 -4.63
CA HIS A 85 1.40 2.14 -4.87
C HIS A 85 0.02 2.76 -4.76
N ALA A 86 -0.11 4.08 -4.53
CA ALA A 86 -1.41 4.70 -4.28
C ALA A 86 -2.39 4.53 -5.45
N ARG A 87 -1.90 4.47 -6.69
CA ARG A 87 -2.73 4.19 -7.87
C ARG A 87 -3.21 2.73 -7.85
N ALA A 88 -2.30 1.78 -7.68
CA ALA A 88 -2.59 0.36 -7.55
C ALA A 88 -3.58 0.10 -6.40
N ALA A 89 -3.41 0.78 -5.27
CA ALA A 89 -4.29 0.70 -4.11
C ALA A 89 -5.71 1.18 -4.42
N ARG A 90 -5.87 2.27 -5.19
CA ARG A 90 -7.19 2.73 -5.64
C ARG A 90 -7.84 1.76 -6.62
N THR A 91 -7.08 1.29 -7.62
CA THR A 91 -7.57 0.37 -8.64
C THR A 91 -7.96 -0.98 -8.03
N GLY A 92 -7.05 -1.60 -7.27
CA GLY A 92 -7.34 -2.86 -6.58
C GLY A 92 -8.39 -2.70 -5.48
N GLY A 93 -8.37 -1.57 -4.77
CA GLY A 93 -9.40 -1.21 -3.80
C GLY A 93 -10.80 -1.18 -4.43
N ALA A 94 -10.96 -0.66 -5.64
CA ALA A 94 -12.26 -0.66 -6.34
C ALA A 94 -12.77 -2.09 -6.65
N ALA A 95 -11.89 -2.99 -7.08
CA ALA A 95 -12.23 -4.40 -7.31
C ALA A 95 -12.64 -5.08 -5.99
N LEU A 96 -11.86 -4.88 -4.92
CA LEU A 96 -12.15 -5.42 -3.59
C LEU A 96 -13.44 -4.85 -3.02
N SER A 97 -13.73 -3.56 -3.25
CA SER A 97 -14.99 -2.92 -2.86
C SER A 97 -16.20 -3.54 -3.56
N ALA A 98 -16.04 -3.97 -4.81
CA ALA A 98 -17.09 -4.67 -5.53
C ALA A 98 -17.38 -6.04 -4.88
N LEU A 99 -16.33 -6.81 -4.56
CA LEU A 99 -16.46 -8.08 -3.84
C LEU A 99 -17.07 -7.90 -2.45
N ALA A 100 -16.63 -6.89 -1.71
CA ALA A 100 -17.19 -6.55 -0.40
C ALA A 100 -18.68 -6.20 -0.47
N SER A 101 -19.11 -5.58 -1.57
CA SER A 101 -20.52 -5.26 -1.79
C SER A 101 -21.36 -6.52 -2.03
N VAL A 102 -20.82 -7.48 -2.80
CA VAL A 102 -21.45 -8.80 -3.01
C VAL A 102 -21.49 -9.61 -1.70
N ALA A 103 -20.39 -9.63 -0.95
CA ALA A 103 -20.32 -10.32 0.34
C ALA A 103 -21.39 -9.82 1.32
N ARG A 104 -21.55 -8.49 1.42
CA ARG A 104 -22.60 -7.87 2.24
C ARG A 104 -24.02 -8.16 1.76
N ALA A 105 -24.19 -8.37 0.47
CA ALA A 105 -25.48 -8.72 -0.12
C ALA A 105 -25.81 -10.22 0.05
N ASN A 106 -24.90 -11.00 0.65
CA ASN A 106 -25.10 -12.40 1.02
C ASN A 106 -25.64 -13.26 -0.14
N GLY A 107 -24.95 -13.19 -1.28
CA GLY A 107 -25.29 -13.94 -2.49
C GLY A 107 -26.29 -13.24 -3.42
N ALA A 108 -26.87 -12.10 -3.04
CA ALA A 108 -27.66 -11.29 -3.96
C ALA A 108 -26.76 -10.54 -4.97
N ALA A 109 -27.22 -10.44 -6.22
CA ALA A 109 -26.54 -9.68 -7.25
C ALA A 109 -26.50 -8.18 -6.90
N VAL A 110 -25.34 -7.56 -7.09
CA VAL A 110 -25.11 -6.13 -6.85
C VAL A 110 -24.42 -5.54 -8.08
N VAL A 111 -24.93 -4.41 -8.55
CA VAL A 111 -24.29 -3.64 -9.61
C VAL A 111 -23.31 -2.64 -8.98
N VAL A 112 -22.02 -2.78 -9.28
CA VAL A 112 -20.96 -1.89 -8.80
C VAL A 112 -20.28 -1.24 -9.98
N ALA A 113 -20.25 0.10 -10.00
CA ALA A 113 -19.70 0.88 -11.12
C ALA A 113 -20.26 0.48 -12.51
N GLY A 114 -21.54 0.10 -12.57
CA GLY A 114 -22.21 -0.33 -13.79
C GLY A 114 -21.94 -1.79 -14.19
N PHE A 115 -21.21 -2.56 -13.38
CA PHE A 115 -20.92 -3.96 -13.61
C PHE A 115 -21.64 -4.84 -12.58
N ASP A 116 -22.41 -5.81 -13.06
CA ASP A 116 -23.13 -6.78 -12.22
C ASP A 116 -22.34 -8.08 -12.13
N LEU A 117 -21.73 -8.35 -10.97
CA LEU A 117 -21.00 -9.61 -10.75
C LEU A 117 -21.93 -10.83 -10.82
N GLY A 118 -23.24 -10.66 -10.59
CA GLY A 118 -24.25 -11.71 -10.74
C GLY A 118 -24.28 -12.32 -12.14
N THR A 119 -23.91 -11.55 -13.16
CA THR A 119 -23.83 -12.03 -14.56
C THR A 119 -22.72 -13.04 -14.80
N LEU A 120 -21.76 -13.17 -13.87
CA LEU A 120 -20.67 -14.14 -13.93
C LEU A 120 -21.03 -15.49 -13.28
N ALA A 121 -22.18 -15.58 -12.58
CA ALA A 121 -22.57 -16.79 -11.88
C ALA A 121 -22.61 -18.01 -12.82
N GLY A 122 -21.98 -19.11 -12.42
CA GLY A 122 -21.93 -20.36 -13.17
C GLY A 122 -20.95 -20.37 -14.35
N ARG A 123 -20.26 -19.26 -14.65
CA ARG A 123 -19.16 -19.24 -15.63
C ARG A 123 -17.90 -19.91 -15.06
N PRO A 124 -16.98 -20.41 -15.89
CA PRO A 124 -15.68 -20.89 -15.41
C PRO A 124 -14.99 -19.83 -14.54
N LEU A 125 -14.41 -20.25 -13.41
CA LEU A 125 -13.84 -19.31 -12.43
C LEU A 125 -12.78 -18.40 -13.06
N GLU A 126 -11.89 -18.96 -13.87
CA GLU A 126 -10.85 -18.21 -14.59
C GLU A 126 -11.45 -17.15 -15.53
N GLU A 127 -12.55 -17.45 -16.22
CA GLU A 127 -13.23 -16.46 -17.07
C GLU A 127 -13.88 -15.34 -16.24
N ALA A 128 -14.44 -15.68 -15.09
CA ALA A 128 -15.05 -14.71 -14.19
C ALA A 128 -14.00 -13.79 -13.56
N ILE A 129 -12.89 -14.34 -13.08
CA ILE A 129 -11.74 -13.58 -12.57
C ILE A 129 -11.21 -12.65 -13.66
N THR A 130 -11.00 -13.16 -14.87
CA THR A 130 -10.57 -12.34 -16.01
C THR A 130 -11.52 -11.16 -16.25
N ALA A 131 -12.84 -11.40 -16.25
CA ALA A 131 -13.83 -10.35 -16.44
C ALA A 131 -13.83 -9.30 -15.32
N ILE A 132 -13.63 -9.72 -14.06
CA ILE A 132 -13.49 -8.81 -12.91
C ILE A 132 -12.22 -7.94 -13.08
N VAL A 133 -11.09 -8.55 -13.42
CA VAL A 133 -9.83 -7.84 -13.63
C VAL A 133 -9.94 -6.85 -14.80
N ASP A 134 -10.57 -7.23 -15.92
CA ASP A 134 -10.80 -6.35 -17.06
C ASP A 134 -11.66 -5.14 -16.71
N GLN A 135 -12.69 -5.34 -15.89
CA GLN A 135 -13.58 -4.28 -15.48
C GLN A 135 -12.92 -3.30 -14.50
N PHE A 136 -12.27 -3.81 -13.47
CA PHE A 136 -11.81 -2.99 -12.34
C PHE A 136 -10.34 -2.61 -12.40
N CYS A 137 -9.53 -3.35 -13.16
CA CYS A 137 -8.12 -3.08 -13.41
C CYS A 137 -7.87 -2.90 -14.93
N PRO A 138 -8.48 -1.88 -15.57
CA PRO A 138 -8.40 -1.72 -17.01
C PRO A 138 -6.97 -1.40 -17.49
N PRO A 139 -6.60 -1.83 -18.71
CA PRO A 139 -5.33 -1.46 -19.32
C PRO A 139 -5.30 0.03 -19.73
N GLY A 140 -4.14 0.51 -20.19
CA GLY A 140 -3.79 1.92 -20.40
C GLY A 140 -3.23 2.69 -19.18
N ILE A 141 -2.88 2.03 -18.08
CA ILE A 141 -2.36 2.68 -16.86
C ILE A 141 -0.92 2.25 -16.54
N LEU A 142 -0.12 3.18 -15.98
CA LEU A 142 1.22 2.82 -15.50
C LEU A 142 1.09 1.74 -14.41
N ASP A 143 1.95 0.72 -14.51
CA ASP A 143 1.99 -0.48 -13.65
C ASP A 143 0.74 -1.37 -13.74
N GLU A 144 -0.03 -1.28 -14.85
CA GLU A 144 -1.24 -2.10 -15.05
C GLU A 144 -0.99 -3.60 -14.98
N ASP A 145 0.08 -4.09 -15.62
CA ASP A 145 0.35 -5.51 -15.71
C ASP A 145 0.58 -6.10 -14.32
N VAL A 146 1.24 -5.31 -13.46
CA VAL A 146 1.48 -5.65 -12.06
C VAL A 146 0.16 -5.70 -11.28
N VAL A 147 -0.68 -4.67 -11.40
CA VAL A 147 -1.97 -4.61 -10.68
C VAL A 147 -2.91 -5.72 -11.15
N ARG A 148 -2.99 -5.96 -12.46
CA ARG A 148 -3.84 -6.99 -13.06
C ARG A 148 -3.40 -8.39 -12.65
N SER A 149 -2.10 -8.66 -12.71
CA SER A 149 -1.55 -9.96 -12.28
C SER A 149 -1.75 -10.18 -10.78
N ALA A 150 -1.49 -9.16 -9.95
CA ALA A 150 -1.68 -9.23 -8.50
C ALA A 150 -3.15 -9.46 -8.13
N MET A 151 -4.08 -8.79 -8.81
CA MET A 151 -5.52 -8.98 -8.57
C MET A 151 -5.98 -10.35 -9.03
N ALA A 152 -5.55 -10.82 -10.21
CA ALA A 152 -5.91 -12.14 -10.70
C ALA A 152 -5.49 -13.23 -9.71
N GLU A 153 -4.22 -13.23 -9.29
CA GLU A 153 -3.71 -14.17 -8.30
C GLU A 153 -4.48 -14.08 -6.98
N ALA A 154 -4.73 -12.87 -6.48
CA ALA A 154 -5.45 -12.67 -5.23
C ALA A 154 -6.86 -13.27 -5.26
N LEU A 155 -7.55 -13.18 -6.41
CA LEU A 155 -8.87 -13.77 -6.59
C LEU A 155 -8.80 -15.29 -6.74
N PHE A 156 -7.79 -15.83 -7.42
CA PHE A 156 -7.58 -17.28 -7.49
C PHE A 156 -7.33 -17.88 -6.10
N GLU A 157 -6.45 -17.27 -5.32
CA GLU A 157 -6.15 -17.71 -3.95
C GLU A 157 -7.40 -17.61 -3.05
N ALA A 158 -8.12 -16.49 -3.12
CA ALA A 158 -9.25 -16.24 -2.23
C ALA A 158 -10.50 -17.06 -2.56
N LEU A 159 -10.78 -17.30 -3.85
CA LEU A 159 -11.95 -18.09 -4.28
C LEU A 159 -11.66 -19.60 -4.30
N GLY A 160 -10.38 -19.99 -4.27
CA GLY A 160 -9.94 -21.38 -4.22
C GLY A 160 -10.26 -22.17 -5.49
N ASP A 161 -10.25 -23.51 -5.38
CA ASP A 161 -10.34 -24.43 -6.52
C ASP A 161 -11.78 -24.70 -7.01
N GLN A 162 -12.64 -23.67 -7.03
CA GLN A 162 -14.00 -23.81 -7.54
C GLN A 162 -14.00 -23.92 -9.08
N PRO A 163 -14.72 -24.87 -9.68
CA PRO A 163 -14.75 -25.02 -11.14
C PRO A 163 -15.49 -23.86 -11.83
N VAL A 164 -16.44 -23.25 -11.13
CA VAL A 164 -17.27 -22.15 -11.63
C VAL A 164 -17.38 -21.04 -10.58
N PHE A 165 -17.68 -19.83 -11.02
CA PHE A 165 -17.91 -18.70 -10.15
C PHE A 165 -19.27 -18.80 -9.44
N ASP A 166 -19.26 -18.85 -8.12
CA ASP A 166 -20.44 -18.83 -7.26
C ASP A 166 -20.45 -17.53 -6.45
N LEU A 167 -21.52 -16.73 -6.59
CA LEU A 167 -21.69 -15.51 -5.81
C LEU A 167 -21.72 -15.77 -4.30
N ASN A 168 -22.22 -16.93 -3.87
CA ASN A 168 -22.28 -17.27 -2.45
C ASN A 168 -20.90 -17.59 -1.86
N ALA A 169 -19.91 -17.90 -2.70
CA ALA A 169 -18.54 -18.08 -2.27
C ALA A 169 -17.86 -16.73 -1.94
N VAL A 170 -18.37 -15.62 -2.44
CA VAL A 170 -17.85 -14.27 -2.15
C VAL A 170 -18.30 -13.84 -0.75
N THR A 171 -17.56 -14.27 0.27
CA THR A 171 -17.83 -13.96 1.69
C THR A 171 -16.90 -12.86 2.22
N ASP A 172 -17.19 -12.32 3.42
CA ASP A 172 -16.29 -11.36 4.09
C ASP A 172 -14.87 -11.94 4.27
N HIS A 173 -14.75 -13.25 4.52
CA HIS A 173 -13.47 -13.93 4.61
C HIS A 173 -12.72 -13.91 3.28
N VAL A 174 -13.41 -14.20 2.16
CA VAL A 174 -12.82 -14.13 0.82
C VAL A 174 -12.34 -12.72 0.48
N VAL A 175 -13.10 -11.69 0.87
CA VAL A 175 -12.69 -10.29 0.68
C VAL A 175 -11.42 -9.98 1.48
N VAL A 176 -11.32 -10.47 2.71
CA VAL A 176 -10.11 -10.34 3.54
C VAL A 176 -8.93 -11.04 2.87
N VAL A 177 -9.06 -12.32 2.50
CA VAL A 177 -7.99 -13.08 1.85
C VAL A 177 -7.54 -12.38 0.58
N ALA A 178 -8.47 -12.01 -0.31
CA ALA A 178 -8.17 -11.30 -1.54
C ALA A 178 -7.44 -9.97 -1.29
N THR A 179 -7.82 -9.22 -0.24
CA THR A 179 -7.17 -7.96 0.11
C THR A 179 -5.70 -8.16 0.52
N VAL A 180 -5.44 -9.16 1.36
CA VAL A 180 -4.08 -9.44 1.85
C VAL A 180 -3.20 -10.02 0.74
N CYS A 181 -3.74 -10.99 -0.02
CA CYS A 181 -3.05 -11.55 -1.18
C CYS A 181 -2.73 -10.48 -2.21
N PHE A 182 -3.67 -9.59 -2.52
CA PHE A 182 -3.44 -8.49 -3.46
C PHE A 182 -2.26 -7.60 -3.04
N VAL A 183 -2.19 -7.23 -1.76
CA VAL A 183 -1.06 -6.44 -1.23
C VAL A 183 0.25 -7.21 -1.33
N ALA A 184 0.27 -8.49 -0.93
CA ALA A 184 1.47 -9.32 -0.99
C ALA A 184 2.01 -9.41 -2.43
N GLU A 185 1.12 -9.67 -3.38
CA GLU A 185 1.47 -9.77 -4.81
C GLU A 185 1.94 -8.45 -5.39
N LEU A 186 1.29 -7.35 -5.04
CA LEU A 186 1.71 -6.02 -5.47
C LEU A 186 3.12 -5.68 -4.99
N VAL A 187 3.41 -5.94 -3.71
CA VAL A 187 4.74 -5.72 -3.12
C VAL A 187 5.77 -6.63 -3.77
N PHE A 188 5.45 -7.91 -3.93
CA PHE A 188 6.36 -8.89 -4.50
C PHE A 188 6.69 -8.58 -5.97
N ALA A 189 5.69 -8.28 -6.79
CA ALA A 189 5.88 -7.93 -8.19
C ALA A 189 6.76 -6.68 -8.35
N ALA A 190 6.62 -5.70 -7.45
CA ALA A 190 7.47 -4.51 -7.43
C ALA A 190 8.94 -4.81 -7.10
N VAL A 191 9.19 -5.83 -6.25
CA VAL A 191 10.55 -6.34 -5.99
C VAL A 191 11.08 -7.12 -7.19
N ALA A 192 10.27 -8.04 -7.73
CA ALA A 192 10.65 -8.94 -8.81
C ALA A 192 10.99 -8.17 -10.10
N SER A 193 10.29 -7.07 -10.36
CA SER A 193 10.57 -6.16 -11.48
C SER A 193 11.99 -5.58 -11.45
N GLU A 194 12.63 -5.55 -10.28
CA GLU A 194 13.99 -5.04 -10.09
C GLU A 194 15.06 -6.15 -10.07
N GLN A 195 14.66 -7.40 -10.26
CA GLN A 195 15.53 -8.59 -10.18
C GLN A 195 16.66 -8.56 -11.23
N GLY A 196 16.40 -8.01 -12.41
CA GLY A 196 17.35 -7.89 -13.52
C GLY A 196 18.08 -9.22 -13.80
N LYS A 197 19.42 -9.18 -13.83
CA LYS A 197 20.27 -10.36 -14.08
C LYS A 197 20.64 -11.16 -12.83
N SER A 198 19.93 -11.01 -11.71
CA SER A 198 20.31 -11.68 -10.45
C SER A 198 20.22 -13.20 -10.52
N ALA A 199 19.36 -13.75 -11.39
CA ALA A 199 19.19 -15.19 -11.62
C ALA A 199 19.94 -15.74 -12.86
N GLU A 200 20.72 -14.92 -13.58
CA GLU A 200 21.31 -15.26 -14.90
C GLU A 200 22.12 -16.56 -14.92
N ASN A 201 22.75 -16.93 -13.79
CA ASN A 201 23.59 -18.13 -13.66
C ASN A 201 22.94 -19.24 -12.82
N VAL A 202 21.61 -19.24 -12.68
CA VAL A 202 20.86 -20.18 -11.86
C VAL A 202 19.99 -21.05 -12.76
N PRO A 203 19.95 -22.38 -12.55
CA PRO A 203 19.06 -23.24 -13.33
C PRO A 203 17.59 -22.77 -13.24
N PRO A 204 16.83 -22.73 -14.35
CA PRO A 204 15.49 -22.13 -14.36
C PRO A 204 14.53 -22.68 -13.28
N ALA A 205 14.48 -24.00 -13.09
CA ALA A 205 13.63 -24.60 -12.07
C ALA A 205 14.00 -24.16 -10.64
N VAL A 206 15.30 -24.00 -10.36
CA VAL A 206 15.81 -23.52 -9.06
C VAL A 206 15.51 -22.03 -8.90
N ALA A 207 15.60 -21.24 -9.97
CA ALA A 207 15.26 -19.84 -9.94
C ALA A 207 13.78 -19.64 -9.58
N VAL A 208 12.86 -20.36 -10.24
CA VAL A 208 11.42 -20.33 -9.93
C VAL A 208 11.16 -20.75 -8.49
N GLN A 209 11.78 -21.83 -8.01
CA GLN A 209 11.63 -22.27 -6.63
C GLN A 209 12.07 -21.18 -5.62
N ARG A 210 13.21 -20.52 -5.87
CA ARG A 210 13.74 -19.47 -5.01
C ARG A 210 12.88 -18.20 -5.06
N GLU A 211 12.33 -17.89 -6.22
CA GLU A 211 11.42 -16.77 -6.41
C GLU A 211 10.11 -17.00 -5.64
N ASN A 212 9.51 -18.19 -5.74
CA ASN A 212 8.34 -18.57 -4.95
C ASN A 212 8.63 -18.49 -3.45
N ALA A 213 9.79 -18.94 -2.98
CA ALA A 213 10.14 -18.81 -1.56
C ALA A 213 10.30 -17.34 -1.09
N LEU A 214 10.70 -16.41 -1.98
CA LEU A 214 10.66 -14.98 -1.67
C LEU A 214 9.24 -14.43 -1.66
N ARG A 215 8.39 -14.88 -2.60
CA ARG A 215 6.97 -14.55 -2.65
C ARG A 215 6.27 -14.95 -1.35
N ASP A 216 6.50 -16.19 -0.91
CA ASP A 216 5.96 -16.74 0.34
C ASP A 216 6.40 -15.93 1.57
N LEU A 217 7.65 -15.45 1.58
CA LEU A 217 8.15 -14.60 2.65
C LEU A 217 7.41 -13.25 2.70
N VAL A 218 7.10 -12.66 1.55
CA VAL A 218 6.31 -11.42 1.47
C VAL A 218 4.85 -11.68 1.86
N ARG A 219 4.26 -12.79 1.40
CA ARG A 219 2.89 -13.22 1.78
C ARG A 219 2.77 -13.39 3.29
N ALA A 220 3.67 -14.15 3.91
CA ALA A 220 3.68 -14.37 5.36
C ALA A 220 3.79 -13.04 6.14
N ALA A 221 4.62 -12.10 5.67
CA ALA A 221 4.73 -10.79 6.28
C ALA A 221 3.45 -9.95 6.11
N ALA A 222 2.81 -10.01 4.94
CA ALA A 222 1.55 -9.34 4.68
C ALA A 222 0.43 -9.90 5.56
N ASP A 223 0.32 -11.22 5.72
CA ASP A 223 -0.65 -11.88 6.59
C ASP A 223 -0.50 -11.45 8.06
N GLU A 224 0.73 -11.50 8.57
CA GLU A 224 1.03 -11.10 9.96
C GLU A 224 0.67 -9.63 10.20
N ILE A 225 1.01 -8.74 9.27
CA ILE A 225 0.79 -7.30 9.39
C ILE A 225 -0.67 -6.91 9.15
N ALA A 226 -1.36 -7.57 8.23
CA ALA A 226 -2.75 -7.26 7.90
C ALA A 226 -3.70 -7.66 9.04
N THR A 227 -3.40 -8.75 9.75
CA THR A 227 -4.23 -9.28 10.84
C THR A 227 -4.69 -8.21 11.85
N PRO A 228 -3.81 -7.45 12.52
CA PRO A 228 -4.23 -6.41 13.47
C PRO A 228 -4.98 -5.23 12.80
N ILE A 229 -4.67 -4.90 11.54
CA ILE A 229 -5.34 -3.82 10.79
C ILE A 229 -6.79 -4.21 10.49
N ILE A 230 -7.02 -5.45 10.06
CA ILE A 230 -8.34 -5.99 9.74
C ILE A 230 -9.17 -6.16 11.02
N GLN A 231 -8.57 -6.65 12.11
CA GLN A 231 -9.26 -6.79 13.41
C GLN A 231 -9.77 -5.46 13.95
N ARG A 232 -8.97 -4.39 13.82
CA ARG A 232 -9.40 -3.01 14.19
C ARG A 232 -10.61 -2.54 13.39
N THR A 233 -10.79 -3.06 12.18
CA THR A 233 -11.91 -2.73 11.27
C THR A 233 -13.15 -3.60 11.51
N GLY A 234 -13.07 -4.60 12.40
CA GLY A 234 -14.20 -5.45 12.78
C GLY A 234 -14.30 -6.78 12.02
N GLY A 235 -13.22 -7.22 11.36
CA GLY A 235 -13.15 -8.54 10.69
C GLY A 235 -13.83 -8.61 9.33
N ALA A 236 -14.87 -7.81 9.09
CA ALA A 236 -15.47 -7.60 7.76
C ALA A 236 -14.97 -6.27 7.18
N LEU A 237 -14.48 -6.29 5.93
CA LEU A 237 -14.03 -5.09 5.25
C LEU A 237 -15.21 -4.39 4.59
N ALA A 238 -15.52 -3.17 5.03
CA ALA A 238 -16.57 -2.38 4.41
C ALA A 238 -16.18 -2.02 2.97
N PRO A 239 -17.13 -2.00 2.01
CA PRO A 239 -16.85 -1.59 0.63
C PRO A 239 -16.22 -0.19 0.55
N ALA A 240 -16.62 0.71 1.44
CA ALA A 240 -16.03 2.04 1.53
C ALA A 240 -14.68 2.00 2.25
N GLY A 241 -13.65 2.60 1.64
CA GLY A 241 -12.33 2.80 2.27
C GLY A 241 -11.34 1.64 2.11
N LEU A 242 -11.65 0.64 1.29
CA LEU A 242 -10.75 -0.48 1.01
C LEU A 242 -9.43 -0.05 0.35
N ASP A 243 -9.45 0.99 -0.48
CA ASP A 243 -8.24 1.61 -1.02
C ASP A 243 -7.32 2.15 0.09
N GLY A 244 -7.91 2.75 1.13
CA GLY A 244 -7.20 3.19 2.33
C GLY A 244 -6.60 2.04 3.13
N ILE A 245 -7.34 0.94 3.28
CA ILE A 245 -6.87 -0.28 3.96
C ILE A 245 -5.72 -0.93 3.18
N VAL A 246 -5.83 -1.06 1.87
CA VAL A 246 -4.77 -1.56 1.00
C VAL A 246 -3.51 -0.70 1.13
N ALA A 247 -3.65 0.63 1.11
CA ALA A 247 -2.53 1.55 1.31
C ALA A 247 -1.89 1.41 2.70
N GLU A 248 -2.71 1.23 3.75
CA GLU A 248 -2.24 1.04 5.12
C GLU A 248 -1.45 -0.26 5.28
N ILE A 249 -1.99 -1.40 4.81
CA ILE A 249 -1.30 -2.69 4.86
C ILE A 249 -0.01 -2.61 4.04
N THR A 250 -0.04 -2.05 2.84
CA THR A 250 1.16 -1.87 2.00
C THR A 250 2.23 -1.08 2.74
N SER A 251 1.86 0.06 3.36
CA SER A 251 2.76 0.88 4.17
C SER A 251 3.40 0.09 5.30
N ALA A 252 2.59 -0.67 6.04
CA ALA A 252 3.04 -1.46 7.16
C ALA A 252 3.94 -2.64 6.74
N VAL A 253 3.65 -3.30 5.62
CA VAL A 253 4.49 -4.37 5.04
C VAL A 253 5.87 -3.82 4.66
N TYR A 254 5.94 -2.69 3.94
CA TYR A 254 7.22 -2.06 3.66
C TYR A 254 7.96 -1.65 4.95
N GLY A 255 7.23 -1.19 5.97
CA GLY A 255 7.77 -0.91 7.29
C GLY A 255 8.43 -2.12 7.95
N GLU A 256 7.75 -3.27 7.94
CA GLU A 256 8.27 -4.52 8.47
C GLU A 256 9.50 -5.00 7.69
N MET A 257 9.42 -4.98 6.36
CA MET A 257 10.55 -5.34 5.49
C MET A 257 11.80 -4.51 5.79
N THR A 258 11.68 -3.23 6.18
CA THR A 258 12.88 -2.41 6.50
C THR A 258 13.74 -2.98 7.64
N ARG A 259 13.15 -3.82 8.50
CA ARG A 259 13.79 -4.48 9.63
C ARG A 259 14.57 -5.74 9.23
N TRP A 260 14.45 -6.18 7.98
CA TRP A 260 15.15 -7.33 7.41
C TRP A 260 16.54 -6.97 6.84
#